data_AF-C1K0L2-F1
#
_entry.id   AF-C1K0L2-F1
#
_cell.length_a   1.000
_cell.length_b   1.000
_cell.length_c   1.000
_cell.angle_alpha   90.00
_cell.angle_beta   90.00
_cell.angle_gamma   90.00
#
_symmetry.space_group_name_H-M   'P 1'
#
loop_
_entity.id
_entity.type
_entity.pdbx_description
1 polymer ?
#
loop_
_entity_poly.entity_id
_entity_poly.type
_entity_poly.pdbx_seq_one_letter_code
_entity_poly.pdbx_strand_id
1 'polypeptide(L)' 'VHLLFLHETGSNNPTGISSDMDKIPFHPYYTIKDILGALFMMLILLILVLFSPDLLGDPDNYTP' A
#
# COMPACT_ATOMS: atom_id res chain seq x y z
N VAL A 1 -14.27 2.45 -10.73
CA VAL A 1 -15.18 1.28 -10.63
C VAL A 1 -14.80 0.36 -9.47
N HIS A 2 -13.53 -0.06 -9.32
CA HIS A 2 -13.11 -0.96 -8.23
C HIS A 2 -13.49 -0.45 -6.82
N LEU A 3 -13.01 0.74 -6.43
CA LEU A 3 -13.31 1.31 -5.10
C LEU A 3 -14.81 1.62 -4.90
N LEU A 4 -15.54 1.90 -5.97
CA LEU A 4 -16.98 2.14 -5.89
C LEU A 4 -17.69 0.88 -5.39
N PHE A 5 -17.42 -0.28 -6.00
CA PHE A 5 -18.02 -1.54 -5.53
C PHE A 5 -17.52 -1.96 -4.15
N LEU A 6 -16.26 -1.65 -3.81
CA LEU A 6 -15.77 -1.87 -2.45
C LEU A 6 -16.54 -1.03 -1.42
N HIS A 7 -16.91 0.20 -1.76
CA HIS A 7 -17.64 1.08 -0.85
C HIS A 7 -19.09 0.64 -0.62
N GLU A 8 -19.70 -0.10 -1.56
CA GLU A 8 -21.03 -0.68 -1.37
C GLU A 8 -21.05 -1.76 -0.27
N THR A 9 -19.98 -2.55 -0.13
CA THR A 9 -19.89 -3.64 0.87
C THR A 9 -19.04 -3.29 2.09
N GLY A 10 -18.12 -2.34 1.95
CA GLY A 10 -17.03 -2.11 2.90
C GLY A 10 -15.90 -3.14 2.78
N SER A 11 -14.81 -2.89 3.51
CA SER A 11 -13.65 -3.79 3.58
C SER A 11 -13.96 -5.04 4.42
N ASN A 12 -13.42 -6.18 4.00
CA ASN A 12 -13.38 -7.37 4.84
C ASN A 12 -12.35 -7.21 5.98
N ASN A 13 -12.37 -8.11 6.96
CA ASN A 13 -11.44 -8.15 8.08
C ASN A 13 -10.82 -9.57 8.24
N PRO A 14 -9.74 -9.73 9.03
CA PRO A 14 -9.00 -10.99 9.12
C PRO A 14 -9.82 -12.20 9.59
N THR A 15 -10.92 -11.99 10.32
CA THR A 15 -11.76 -13.09 10.80
C THR A 15 -12.80 -13.55 9.78
N GLY A 16 -13.05 -12.75 8.74
CA GLY A 16 -14.05 -13.05 7.71
C GLY A 16 -15.51 -12.98 8.18
N ILE A 17 -15.76 -12.60 9.43
CA ILE A 17 -17.10 -12.38 10.01
C ILE A 17 -17.50 -10.91 9.76
N SER A 18 -18.80 -10.59 9.69
CA SER A 18 -19.25 -9.20 9.55
C SER A 18 -18.66 -8.31 10.66
N SER A 19 -18.09 -7.17 10.26
CA SER A 19 -17.53 -6.15 11.15
C SER A 19 -18.51 -5.01 11.48
N ASP A 20 -19.78 -5.10 11.07
CA ASP A 20 -20.75 -4.00 11.24
C ASP A 20 -20.93 -3.54 12.69
N MET A 21 -20.73 -4.44 13.65
CA MET A 21 -20.85 -4.13 15.08
C MET A 21 -19.65 -3.36 15.67
N ASP A 22 -18.51 -3.30 14.96
CA ASP A 22 -17.26 -2.73 15.47
C ASP A 22 -16.53 -1.91 14.39
N LYS A 23 -17.29 -1.03 13.71
CA LYS A 23 -16.71 -0.10 12.74
C LYS A 23 -16.13 1.12 13.43
N ILE A 24 -14.89 1.46 13.05
CA ILE A 24 -14.24 2.72 13.38
C ILE A 24 -14.18 3.63 12.13
N PRO A 25 -14.20 4.97 12.29
CA PRO A 25 -14.09 5.88 11.16
C PRO A 25 -12.72 5.76 10.48
N PHE A 26 -12.67 6.06 9.18
CA PHE A 26 -11.42 6.01 8.43
C PHE A 26 -10.37 6.99 8.98
N HIS A 27 -10.78 8.23 9.24
CA HIS A 27 -9.95 9.23 9.89
C HIS A 27 -10.26 9.26 11.40
N PRO A 28 -9.23 9.28 12.29
CA PRO A 28 -7.79 9.37 12.00
C PRO A 28 -7.10 8.01 11.79
N TYR A 29 -7.78 6.91 12.10
CA TYR A 29 -7.16 5.59 12.33
C TYR A 29 -6.45 5.01 11.11
N TYR A 30 -7.14 4.86 9.99
CA TYR A 30 -6.53 4.31 8.78
C TYR A 30 -5.72 5.36 8.03
N THR A 31 -6.07 6.66 8.14
CA THR A 31 -5.27 7.73 7.55
C THR A 31 -3.83 7.73 8.06
N ILE A 32 -3.62 7.64 9.39
CA ILE A 32 -2.24 7.63 9.93
C ILE A 32 -1.51 6.32 9.62
N LYS A 33 -2.23 5.19 9.62
CA LYS A 33 -1.68 3.89 9.25
C LYS A 33 -1.18 3.89 7.80
N ASP A 34 -1.96 4.47 6.88
CA ASP A 34 -1.62 4.55 5.47
C ASP A 34 -0.44 5.51 5.22
N ILE A 35 -0.38 6.64 5.93
CA ILE A 35 0.78 7.56 5.88
C ILE A 35 2.05 6.83 6.32
N LEU A 36 2.00 6.08 7.42
CA LEU A 36 3.14 5.28 7.88
C LEU A 36 3.57 4.27 6.81
N GLY A 37 2.62 3.55 6.21
CA GLY A 37 2.88 2.61 5.11
C GLY A 37 3.51 3.30 3.89
N ALA A 38 3.00 4.47 3.51
CA ALA A 38 3.55 5.25 2.41
C ALA A 38 4.99 5.71 2.68
N LEU A 39 5.31 6.13 3.91
CA LEU A 39 6.68 6.49 4.30
C LEU A 39 7.63 5.28 4.22
N PHE A 40 7.19 4.09 4.66
CA PHE A 40 7.99 2.87 4.51
C PHE A 40 8.22 2.49 3.05
N MET A 41 7.18 2.55 2.21
CA MET A 41 7.30 2.31 0.77
C MET A 41 8.26 3.29 0.11
N MET A 42 8.15 4.57 0.44
CA MET A 42 9.07 5.61 -0.04
C MET A 42 10.51 5.37 0.41
N LEU A 43 10.72 4.96 1.66
CA LEU A 43 12.06 4.65 2.17
C LEU A 43 12.70 3.51 1.37
N ILE A 44 11.97 2.41 1.15
CA ILE A 44 12.49 1.27 0.40
C ILE A 44 12.80 1.67 -1.05
N LEU A 45 11.89 2.44 -1.69
CA LEU A 45 12.11 2.96 -3.04
C LEU A 45 13.36 3.84 -3.11
N LEU A 46 13.54 4.76 -2.16
CA LEU A 46 14.70 5.65 -2.12
C LEU A 46 15.98 4.88 -1.84
N ILE A 47 15.97 3.84 -1.02
CA ILE A 47 17.14 2.98 -0.82
C ILE A 47 17.57 2.36 -2.15
N LEU A 48 16.62 1.82 -2.90
CA LEU A 48 16.90 1.24 -4.21
C LEU A 48 17.43 2.30 -5.17
N VAL A 49 16.73 3.41 -5.34
CA VAL A 49 17.09 4.45 -6.32
C VAL A 49 18.43 5.13 -5.99
N LEU A 50 18.71 5.40 -4.72
CA LEU A 50 19.89 6.21 -4.34
C LEU A 50 21.15 5.38 -4.12
N PHE A 51 21.03 4.11 -3.68
CA PHE A 51 22.19 3.28 -3.36
C PHE A 51 22.40 2.11 -4.31
N SER A 52 21.33 1.57 -4.92
CA SER A 52 21.42 0.38 -5.77
C SER A 52 20.45 0.44 -6.97
N PRO A 53 20.52 1.47 -7.83
CA PRO A 53 19.49 1.75 -8.84
C PRO A 53 19.31 0.62 -9.86
N ASP A 54 20.39 -0.10 -10.20
CA ASP A 54 20.37 -1.19 -11.17
C ASP A 54 20.12 -2.58 -10.55
N LEU A 55 19.89 -2.66 -9.24
CA LEU A 55 19.77 -3.94 -8.53
C LEU A 55 18.66 -4.84 -9.08
N LEU A 56 17.57 -4.23 -9.57
CA LEU A 56 16.44 -4.92 -10.17
C LEU A 56 16.41 -4.79 -11.71
N GLY A 57 17.47 -4.26 -12.32
CA GLY A 57 17.61 -4.09 -13.77
C GLY A 57 18.31 -5.26 -14.44
N ASP A 58 18.22 -5.31 -15.77
CA ASP A 58 18.97 -6.24 -16.61
C ASP A 58 20.14 -5.49 -17.29
N PRO A 59 21.42 -5.87 -17.05
CA PRO A 59 22.58 -5.21 -17.66
C PRO A 59 22.55 -5.18 -19.19
N ASP A 60 21.92 -6.16 -19.84
CA ASP A 60 21.88 -6.24 -21.31
C ASP A 60 21.07 -5.09 -21.94
N ASN A 61 20.15 -4.48 -21.19
CA ASN A 61 19.38 -3.30 -21.62
C ASN A 61 20.25 -2.03 -21.81
N TYR A 62 21.54 -2.08 -21.43
CA TYR A 62 22.50 -1.00 -21.68
C TYR A 62 23.31 -1.19 -22.97
N THR A 63 23.12 -2.30 -23.71
CA THR A 63 23.76 -2.53 -25.00
C THR A 63 22.84 -2.11 -26.16
N PRO A 64 23.34 -1.33 -27.15
CA PRO A 64 22.55 -0.89 -28.30
C PRO A 64 22.40 -1.94 -29.41
#